data_AF-K9B5U0-F1
#
_entry.id   AF-K9B5U0-F1
#
_cell.length_a   1.000
_cell.length_b   1.000
_cell.length_c   1.000
_cell.angle_alpha   90.00
_cell.angle_beta   90.00
_cell.angle_gamma   90.00
#
_symmetry.space_group_name_H-M   'P 1'
#
loop_
_entity.id
_entity.type
_entity.pdbx_description
1 polymer ?
#
loop_
_entity_poly.entity_id
_entity_poly.type
_entity_poly.pdbx_seq_one_letter_code
_entity_poly.pdbx_strand_id
1 'polypeptide(L)'
;MSLRNDALQMHKENQGKLEVTSKVKVTNKEELSLAYSPGVAEPCKDIHEDKRKVYDYTMKGITVAVVTDGTAVLGLGNIGAEASIPVMEGKAVLFKSFSGIDGVPIALNTTDPDKIVETVKLLEPNYGGINLEDISAPRCFEIEERLKK
;
A
#
# COMPACT_ATOMS: atom_id res chain seq x y z
N MET A 1 -1.37 28.41 -17.31
CA MET A 1 -2.46 27.49 -16.94
C MET A 1 -2.77 27.69 -15.46
N SER A 2 -3.94 27.28 -14.96
CA SER A 2 -4.26 27.35 -13.54
C SER A 2 -3.77 26.09 -12.83
N LEU A 3 -3.42 26.19 -11.54
CA LEU A 3 -2.98 25.05 -10.72
C LEU A 3 -3.93 23.85 -10.82
N ARG A 4 -5.24 24.11 -10.90
CA ARG A 4 -6.26 23.07 -11.10
C ARG A 4 -6.03 22.29 -12.39
N ASN A 5 -5.82 22.98 -13.51
CA ASN A 5 -5.65 22.33 -14.80
C ASN A 5 -4.33 21.55 -14.85
N ASP A 6 -3.27 22.13 -14.29
CA ASP A 6 -1.95 21.47 -14.23
C ASP A 6 -2.01 20.19 -13.39
N ALA A 7 -2.68 20.22 -12.24
CA ALA A 7 -2.86 19.05 -11.38
C ALA A 7 -3.66 17.93 -12.08
N LEU A 8 -4.77 18.27 -12.73
CA LEU A 8 -5.59 17.31 -13.47
C LEU A 8 -4.84 16.73 -14.67
N GLN A 9 -4.10 17.57 -15.40
CA GLN A 9 -3.32 17.13 -16.55
C GLN A 9 -2.22 16.16 -16.14
N MET A 10 -1.45 16.47 -15.08
CA MET A 10 -0.41 15.59 -14.56
C MET A 10 -0.96 14.21 -14.18
N HIS A 11 -2.06 14.16 -13.43
CA HIS A 11 -2.70 12.90 -13.06
C HIS A 11 -3.19 12.09 -14.27
N LYS A 12 -3.71 12.78 -15.30
CA LYS A 12 -4.24 12.14 -16.51
C LYS A 12 -3.13 11.58 -17.40
N GLU A 13 -2.05 12.33 -17.61
CA GLU A 13 -0.93 11.93 -18.47
C GLU A 13 -0.17 10.74 -17.89
N ASN A 14 -0.01 10.69 -16.58
CA ASN A 14 0.73 9.61 -15.89
C ASN A 14 -0.19 8.47 -15.41
N GLN A 15 -1.51 8.57 -15.64
CA GLN A 15 -2.51 7.59 -15.19
C GLN A 15 -2.43 7.29 -13.67
N GLY A 16 -2.29 8.35 -12.87
CA GLY A 16 -1.95 8.24 -11.44
C GLY A 16 -0.54 8.73 -11.17
N LYS A 17 0.03 8.35 -10.02
CA LYS A 17 1.37 8.79 -9.57
C LYS A 17 2.33 7.67 -9.21
N LEU A 18 1.85 6.42 -9.24
CA LEU A 18 2.63 5.26 -8.83
C LEU A 18 2.75 4.27 -9.98
N GLU A 19 3.89 3.58 -10.03
CA GLU A 19 4.12 2.43 -10.89
C GLU A 19 4.77 1.30 -10.08
N VAL A 20 4.66 0.08 -10.58
CA VAL A 20 5.38 -1.08 -10.02
C VAL A 20 6.55 -1.40 -10.93
N THR A 21 7.76 -1.26 -10.40
CA THR A 21 8.98 -1.57 -11.14
C THR A 21 9.70 -2.75 -10.50
N SER A 22 10.13 -3.71 -11.33
CA SER A 22 10.91 -4.85 -10.85
C SER A 22 12.31 -4.43 -10.40
N LYS A 23 12.74 -4.90 -9.23
CA LYS A 23 14.12 -4.75 -8.73
C LYS A 23 15.09 -5.73 -9.40
N VAL A 24 14.58 -6.82 -9.97
CA VAL A 24 15.36 -7.85 -10.66
C VAL A 24 15.04 -7.83 -12.15
N LYS A 25 16.07 -8.04 -12.98
CA LYS A 25 15.89 -8.16 -14.43
C LYS A 25 15.53 -9.60 -14.78
N VAL A 26 14.67 -9.76 -15.79
CA VAL A 26 14.32 -11.06 -16.35
C VAL A 26 14.47 -10.94 -17.87
N THR A 27 15.67 -11.26 -18.35
CA THR A 27 16.09 -11.11 -19.75
C THR A 27 16.50 -12.44 -20.38
N ASN A 28 16.70 -13.48 -19.56
CA ASN A 28 17.06 -14.81 -20.01
C ASN A 28 16.39 -15.90 -19.14
N LYS A 29 16.57 -17.17 -19.55
CA LYS A 29 15.95 -18.33 -18.90
C LYS A 29 16.44 -18.55 -17.48
N GLU A 30 17.71 -18.30 -17.20
CA GLU A 30 18.30 -18.48 -15.87
C GLU A 30 17.71 -17.46 -14.89
N GLU A 31 17.68 -16.19 -15.27
CA GLU A 31 17.06 -15.12 -14.47
C GLU A 31 15.57 -15.39 -14.21
N LEU A 32 14.82 -15.86 -15.21
CA LEU A 32 13.42 -16.26 -15.03
C LEU A 32 13.28 -17.42 -14.03
N SER A 33 14.18 -18.40 -14.11
CA SER A 33 14.16 -19.60 -13.26
C SER A 33 14.48 -19.27 -11.80
N LEU A 34 15.18 -18.17 -11.54
CA LEU A 34 15.47 -17.67 -10.18
C LEU A 34 14.34 -16.76 -9.66
N ALA A 35 13.86 -15.82 -10.48
CA ALA A 35 12.79 -14.90 -10.10
C ALA A 35 11.42 -15.59 -9.95
N TYR A 36 11.25 -16.74 -10.59
CA TYR A 36 10.04 -17.54 -10.54
C TYR A 36 10.38 -19.03 -10.43
N SER A 37 9.58 -19.92 -11.03
CA SER A 37 9.79 -21.35 -10.95
C SER A 37 11.02 -21.82 -11.72
N PRO A 38 11.82 -22.76 -11.18
CA PRO A 38 11.62 -23.42 -9.88
C PRO A 38 12.24 -22.70 -8.67
N GLY A 39 13.10 -21.70 -8.88
CA GLY A 39 13.93 -21.08 -7.83
C GLY A 39 13.15 -20.38 -6.71
N VAL A 40 12.00 -19.78 -7.03
CA VAL A 40 11.11 -19.12 -6.05
C VAL A 40 10.64 -20.06 -4.93
N ALA A 41 10.69 -21.39 -5.16
CA ALA A 41 10.33 -22.36 -4.14
C ALA A 41 11.24 -22.31 -2.90
N GLU A 42 12.51 -21.95 -3.06
CA GLU A 42 13.49 -21.94 -1.96
C GLU A 42 13.17 -20.88 -0.90
N PRO A 43 13.01 -19.58 -1.22
CA PRO A 43 12.58 -18.61 -0.20
C PRO A 43 11.19 -18.94 0.38
N CYS A 44 10.29 -19.56 -0.38
CA CYS A 44 9.00 -20.00 0.16
C CYS A 44 9.14 -21.09 1.23
N LYS A 45 9.99 -22.10 1.01
CA LYS A 45 10.27 -23.16 2.01
C LYS A 45 10.90 -22.55 3.27
N ASP A 46 11.87 -21.68 3.09
CA ASP A 46 12.54 -21.00 4.20
C ASP A 46 11.57 -20.18 5.05
N ILE A 47 10.65 -19.43 4.43
CA ILE A 47 9.60 -18.66 5.13
C ILE A 47 8.58 -19.60 5.81
N HIS A 48 8.30 -20.76 5.22
CA HIS A 48 7.44 -21.76 5.82
C HIS A 48 8.06 -22.33 7.12
N GLU A 49 9.37 -22.55 7.12
CA GLU A 49 10.13 -23.02 8.30
C GLU A 49 10.30 -21.91 9.36
N ASP A 50 10.62 -20.68 8.95
CA ASP A 50 10.69 -19.51 9.83
C ASP A 50 10.02 -18.29 9.19
N LYS A 51 8.81 -17.96 9.68
CA LYS A 51 8.01 -16.84 9.19
C LYS A 51 8.75 -15.50 9.22
N ARG A 52 9.75 -15.31 10.09
CA ARG A 52 10.51 -14.06 10.18
C ARG A 52 11.35 -13.79 8.94
N LYS A 53 11.76 -14.84 8.22
CA LYS A 53 12.52 -14.72 6.96
C LYS A 53 11.73 -14.02 5.83
N VAL A 54 10.43 -13.79 6.01
CA VAL A 54 9.65 -12.94 5.08
C VAL A 54 10.27 -11.55 4.95
N TYR A 55 10.91 -11.04 6.01
CA TYR A 55 11.60 -9.74 5.99
C TYR A 55 12.94 -9.78 5.25
N ASP A 56 13.54 -10.96 5.11
CA ASP A 56 14.82 -11.14 4.41
C ASP A 56 14.62 -11.29 2.89
N TYR A 57 13.57 -12.03 2.50
CA TYR A 57 13.38 -12.46 1.11
C TYR A 57 12.28 -11.73 0.34
N THR A 58 11.55 -10.82 0.98
CA THR A 58 10.45 -10.10 0.34
C THR A 58 10.53 -8.59 0.56
N MET A 59 9.69 -7.84 -0.15
CA MET A 59 9.57 -6.40 0.03
C MET A 59 8.89 -6.01 1.36
N LYS A 60 8.33 -6.94 2.15
CA LYS A 60 7.54 -6.65 3.36
C LYS A 60 8.24 -5.62 4.26
N GLY A 61 9.55 -5.77 4.50
CA GLY A 61 10.31 -4.90 5.40
C GLY A 61 10.38 -3.42 5.01
N ILE A 62 10.09 -3.07 3.75
CA ILE A 62 10.13 -1.68 3.28
C ILE A 62 8.80 -1.22 2.67
N THR A 63 7.74 -2.02 2.76
CA THR A 63 6.43 -1.72 2.17
C THR A 63 5.40 -1.41 3.24
N VAL A 64 4.69 -0.30 3.09
CA VAL A 64 3.63 0.16 3.99
C VAL A 64 2.31 0.24 3.23
N ALA A 65 1.24 -0.31 3.80
CA ALA A 65 -0.11 -0.08 3.28
C ALA A 65 -0.63 1.28 3.75
N VAL A 66 -1.08 2.11 2.82
CA VAL A 66 -1.75 3.40 3.09
C VAL A 66 -3.25 3.15 3.00
N VAL A 67 -3.88 2.87 4.14
CA VAL A 67 -5.26 2.40 4.22
C VAL A 67 -6.21 3.56 4.51
N THR A 68 -7.29 3.66 3.74
CA THR A 68 -8.35 4.66 3.94
C THR A 68 -9.72 4.09 3.58
N ASP A 69 -10.79 4.72 4.06
CA ASP A 69 -12.16 4.53 3.57
C ASP A 69 -12.70 5.78 2.85
N GLY A 70 -11.89 6.83 2.73
CA GLY A 70 -12.23 8.09 2.05
C GLY A 70 -13.26 8.95 2.78
N THR A 71 -13.47 8.74 4.08
CA THR A 71 -14.50 9.45 4.85
C THR A 71 -14.06 10.79 5.43
N ALA A 72 -12.77 11.09 5.44
CA ALA A 72 -12.22 12.37 5.93
C ALA A 72 -11.06 12.87 5.07
N VAL A 73 -11.25 12.92 3.75
CA VAL A 73 -10.17 13.27 2.82
C VAL A 73 -9.89 14.78 2.87
N LEU A 74 -8.73 15.16 3.40
CA LEU A 74 -8.30 16.55 3.53
C LEU A 74 -9.40 17.43 4.18
N GLY A 75 -9.74 18.56 3.54
CA GLY A 75 -10.89 19.40 3.90
C GLY A 75 -12.17 19.10 3.10
N LEU A 76 -12.18 18.02 2.32
CA LEU A 76 -13.29 17.65 1.43
C LEU A 76 -14.35 16.80 2.12
N GLY A 77 -14.01 16.22 3.29
CA GLY A 77 -14.90 15.38 4.06
C GLY A 77 -15.05 13.98 3.46
N ASN A 78 -16.26 13.43 3.55
CA ASN A 78 -16.54 12.11 3.03
C ASN A 78 -16.84 12.15 1.53
N ILE A 79 -15.85 11.77 0.72
CA ILE A 79 -15.93 11.71 -0.73
C ILE A 79 -15.86 10.28 -1.29
N GLY A 80 -15.75 9.29 -0.39
CA GLY A 80 -15.69 7.88 -0.73
C GLY A 80 -14.28 7.37 -1.09
N ALA A 81 -14.16 6.05 -1.11
CA ALA A 81 -12.89 5.35 -1.28
C ALA A 81 -12.20 5.71 -2.60
N GLU A 82 -12.90 5.70 -3.74
CA GLU A 82 -12.33 5.96 -5.05
C GLU A 82 -11.79 7.39 -5.18
N ALA A 83 -12.52 8.37 -4.66
CA ALA A 83 -12.11 9.77 -4.71
C ALA A 83 -10.93 10.08 -3.77
N SER A 84 -10.63 9.21 -2.81
CA SER A 84 -9.47 9.32 -1.92
C SER A 84 -8.16 8.86 -2.56
N ILE A 85 -8.21 7.99 -3.58
CA ILE A 85 -7.04 7.33 -4.17
C ILE A 85 -5.95 8.33 -4.59
N PRO A 86 -6.25 9.48 -5.24
CA PRO A 86 -5.23 10.46 -5.55
C PRO A 86 -4.48 10.96 -4.32
N VAL A 87 -5.13 11.13 -3.17
CA VAL A 87 -4.44 11.56 -1.93
C VAL A 87 -3.55 10.43 -1.41
N MET A 88 -4.04 9.19 -1.42
CA MET A 88 -3.28 8.02 -0.96
C MET A 88 -2.04 7.74 -1.81
N GLU A 89 -2.15 7.85 -3.14
CA GLU A 89 -0.98 7.82 -4.03
C GLU A 89 0.00 8.95 -3.71
N GLY A 90 -0.50 10.14 -3.38
CA GLY A 90 0.32 11.27 -2.96
C GLY A 90 1.12 10.94 -1.71
N LYS A 91 0.49 10.32 -0.71
CA LYS A 91 1.16 9.86 0.52
C LYS A 91 2.24 8.81 0.23
N ALA A 92 1.97 7.87 -0.66
CA ALA A 92 2.97 6.90 -1.11
C ALA A 92 4.17 7.56 -1.82
N VAL A 93 3.94 8.57 -2.66
CA VAL A 93 5.03 9.37 -3.28
C VAL A 93 5.88 10.05 -2.20
N LEU A 94 5.28 10.58 -1.12
CA LEU A 94 6.02 11.18 -0.01
C LEU A 94 6.86 10.13 0.74
N PHE A 95 6.30 8.96 1.06
CA PHE A 95 7.08 7.86 1.65
C PHE A 95 8.28 7.50 0.79
N LYS A 96 8.08 7.35 -0.52
CA LYS A 96 9.17 6.98 -1.41
C LYS A 96 10.24 8.05 -1.49
N SER A 97 9.83 9.30 -1.64
CA SER A 97 10.73 10.44 -1.88
C SER A 97 11.56 10.80 -0.66
N PHE A 98 11.01 10.65 0.56
CA PHE A 98 11.64 11.15 1.77
C PHE A 98 12.19 10.07 2.71
N SER A 99 11.69 8.83 2.65
CA SER A 99 12.17 7.73 3.50
C SER A 99 12.58 6.47 2.73
N GLY A 100 12.41 6.45 1.41
CA GLY A 100 12.70 5.27 0.59
C GLY A 100 11.72 4.10 0.78
N ILE A 101 10.64 4.31 1.56
CA ILE A 101 9.59 3.34 1.83
C ILE A 101 8.64 3.25 0.64
N ASP A 102 8.23 2.03 0.29
CA ASP A 102 7.25 1.77 -0.76
C ASP A 102 5.83 1.83 -0.16
N GLY A 103 5.08 2.90 -0.44
CA GLY A 103 3.68 3.02 -0.02
C GLY A 103 2.72 2.38 -1.02
N VAL A 104 1.76 1.57 -0.55
CA VAL A 104 0.72 0.96 -1.39
C VAL A 104 -0.65 1.49 -0.97
N PRO A 105 -1.35 2.27 -1.81
CA PRO A 105 -2.71 2.74 -1.54
C PRO A 105 -3.70 1.59 -1.43
N ILE A 106 -4.48 1.56 -0.34
CA ILE A 106 -5.55 0.58 -0.11
C ILE A 106 -6.81 1.35 0.32
N ALA A 107 -7.66 1.67 -0.65
CA ALA A 107 -8.96 2.31 -0.40
C ALA A 107 -10.05 1.24 -0.23
N LEU A 108 -10.67 1.20 0.95
CA LEU A 108 -11.70 0.22 1.30
C LEU A 108 -13.08 0.84 1.12
N ASN A 109 -13.90 0.27 0.26
CA ASN A 109 -15.28 0.73 0.05
C ASN A 109 -16.23 0.19 1.14
N THR A 110 -15.92 0.52 2.40
CA THR A 110 -16.75 0.23 3.56
C THR A 110 -16.46 1.22 4.68
N THR A 111 -17.48 1.58 5.43
CA THR A 111 -17.35 2.40 6.64
C THR A 111 -17.57 1.60 7.93
N ASP A 112 -17.63 0.27 7.82
CA ASP A 112 -17.79 -0.64 8.94
C ASP A 112 -16.41 -0.88 9.62
N PRO A 113 -16.21 -0.43 10.88
CA PRO A 113 -14.95 -0.62 11.59
C PRO A 113 -14.53 -2.08 11.68
N ASP A 114 -15.47 -3.02 11.83
CA ASP A 114 -15.17 -4.44 11.95
C ASP A 114 -14.54 -4.97 10.66
N LYS A 115 -15.14 -4.62 9.52
CA LYS A 115 -14.63 -5.01 8.21
C LYS A 115 -13.29 -4.38 7.89
N ILE A 116 -13.09 -3.11 8.27
CA ILE A 116 -11.80 -2.44 8.08
C ILE A 116 -10.72 -3.15 8.90
N VAL A 117 -10.96 -3.39 10.19
CA VAL A 117 -10.01 -4.08 11.06
C VAL A 117 -9.71 -5.48 10.57
N GLU A 118 -10.74 -6.25 10.21
CA GLU A 118 -10.58 -7.60 9.65
C GLU A 118 -9.74 -7.57 8.37
N THR A 119 -10.08 -6.69 7.42
CA THR A 119 -9.38 -6.58 6.14
C THR A 119 -7.91 -6.23 6.35
N VAL A 120 -7.61 -5.24 7.20
CA VAL A 120 -6.22 -4.87 7.49
C VAL A 120 -5.46 -6.01 8.16
N LYS A 121 -6.07 -6.74 9.10
CA LYS A 121 -5.45 -7.91 9.74
C LYS A 121 -5.18 -9.04 8.75
N LEU A 122 -6.06 -9.26 7.78
CA LEU A 122 -5.85 -10.26 6.71
C LEU A 122 -4.72 -9.85 5.75
N LEU A 123 -4.55 -8.55 5.51
CA LEU A 123 -3.52 -8.01 4.62
C LEU A 123 -2.14 -7.90 5.28
N GLU A 124 -2.08 -7.89 6.62
CA GLU A 124 -0.86 -7.71 7.42
C GLU A 124 0.35 -8.50 6.91
N PRO A 125 0.26 -9.79 6.50
CA PRO A 125 1.42 -10.53 6.01
C PRO A 125 2.22 -9.85 4.89
N ASN A 126 1.58 -9.03 4.05
CA ASN A 126 2.23 -8.36 2.92
C ASN A 126 3.04 -7.11 3.29
N TYR A 127 2.73 -6.48 4.43
CA TYR A 127 3.22 -5.13 4.74
C TYR A 127 4.03 -5.13 6.03
N GLY A 128 5.12 -4.35 6.06
CA GLY A 128 5.93 -4.11 7.25
C GLY A 128 5.33 -3.06 8.18
N GLY A 129 4.37 -2.27 7.68
CA GLY A 129 3.61 -1.31 8.46
C GLY A 129 2.27 -0.96 7.80
N ILE A 130 1.37 -0.43 8.62
CA ILE A 130 0.07 0.08 8.20
C ILE A 130 -0.01 1.56 8.58
N ASN A 131 -0.34 2.40 7.61
CA ASN A 131 -0.63 3.81 7.79
C ASN A 131 -2.13 4.05 7.52
N LEU A 132 -2.90 4.22 8.59
CA LEU A 132 -4.31 4.63 8.48
C LEU A 132 -4.37 6.12 8.12
N GLU A 133 -5.12 6.46 7.07
CA GLU A 133 -5.18 7.83 6.54
C GLU A 133 -6.63 8.22 6.23
N ASP A 134 -7.01 9.47 6.52
CA ASP A 134 -8.28 10.08 6.09
C ASP A 134 -9.55 9.27 6.43
N ILE A 135 -9.57 8.61 7.60
CA ILE A 135 -10.74 7.94 8.19
C ILE A 135 -11.38 8.87 9.23
N SER A 136 -12.69 9.04 9.16
CA SER A 136 -13.42 9.99 10.02
C SER A 136 -13.48 9.56 11.49
N ALA A 137 -13.42 10.56 12.37
CA ALA A 137 -13.73 10.39 13.79
C ALA A 137 -15.24 10.13 14.00
N PRO A 138 -15.62 9.39 15.06
CA PRO A 138 -14.75 8.77 16.07
C PRO A 138 -14.18 7.41 15.65
N ARG A 139 -14.60 6.84 14.52
CA ARG A 139 -14.25 5.46 14.10
C ARG A 139 -12.75 5.24 13.94
N CYS A 140 -12.01 6.25 13.48
CA CYS A 140 -10.56 6.16 13.32
C CYS A 140 -9.84 5.76 14.63
N PHE A 141 -10.30 6.24 15.78
CA PHE A 141 -9.71 5.88 17.08
C PHE A 141 -9.94 4.42 17.43
N GLU A 142 -11.17 3.91 17.22
CA GLU A 142 -11.50 2.52 17.48
C GLU A 142 -10.70 1.57 16.55
N ILE A 143 -10.65 1.90 15.26
CA ILE A 143 -9.92 1.12 14.26
C ILE A 143 -8.43 1.08 14.61
N GLU A 144 -7.83 2.23 14.94
CA GLU A 144 -6.42 2.31 15.32
C GLU A 144 -6.13 1.49 16.59
N GLU A 145 -6.95 1.65 17.63
CA GLU A 145 -6.76 0.92 18.89
C GLU A 145 -6.83 -0.59 18.68
N ARG A 146 -7.78 -1.07 17.87
CA ARG A 146 -7.97 -2.49 17.57
C ARG A 146 -6.88 -3.07 16.69
N LEU A 147 -6.23 -2.26 15.86
CA LEU A 147 -5.12 -2.69 14.99
C LEU A 147 -3.76 -2.68 15.71
N LYS A 148 -3.61 -1.92 16.79
CA LYS A 148 -2.42 -1.97 17.65
C LYS A 148 -2.35 -3.21 18.55
N LYS A 149 -3.45 -3.98 18.65
CA LYS A 149 -3.59 -5.20 19.45
C LYS A 149 -3.56 -6.46 18.59
#